data_AF-A0A225UPN3-F1
#
_entry.id   AF-A0A225UPN3-F1
#
_cell.length_a   1.000
_cell.length_b   1.000
_cell.length_c   1.000
_cell.angle_alpha   90.00
_cell.angle_beta   90.00
_cell.angle_gamma   90.00
#
_symmetry.space_group_name_H-M   'P 1'
#
loop_
_entity.id
_entity.type
_entity.pdbx_description
1 polymer ?
#
loop_
_entity_poly.entity_id
_entity_poly.type
_entity_poly.pdbx_seq_one_letter_code
_entity_poly.pdbx_strand_id
1 'polypeptide(L)'
;MTNKDICAYFYENLGQGRYRCKQCGSERKYITNTGYSNLIGHLANKHDGFKDLYATLSSKDSTLRDFGFVSEETSHRFQGMRWVVERNMPLSEVDNELTCSVSSWRSVSSRVLLNSMHDIAKKVGKPLEKALGSCFALMFDGWSHGPMYYVAAYAVFEADGAVKLQLLALCLRFKMVRKMLIRT
;
A
#
# COMPACT_ATOMS: atom_id res chain seq x y z
N MET A 1 9.15 25.82 10.47
CA MET A 1 9.01 24.47 11.04
C MET A 1 9.51 24.51 12.49
N THR A 2 8.63 24.39 13.48
CA THR A 2 9.07 24.43 14.90
C THR A 2 9.31 23.01 15.43
N ASN A 3 10.26 22.85 16.37
CA ASN A 3 10.49 21.56 17.03
C ASN A 3 9.23 21.04 17.75
N LYS A 4 8.35 21.96 18.17
CA LYS A 4 7.06 21.62 18.77
C LYS A 4 6.15 20.89 17.77
N ASP A 5 6.05 21.39 16.53
CA ASP A 5 5.20 20.80 15.50
C ASP A 5 5.70 19.43 15.04
N ILE A 6 7.03 19.28 14.92
CA ILE A 6 7.66 17.98 14.63
C ILE A 6 7.36 16.99 15.75
N CYS A 7 7.57 17.38 17.01
CA CYS A 7 7.31 16.49 18.14
C CYS A 7 5.84 16.11 18.25
N ALA A 8 4.90 17.04 18.01
CA ALA A 8 3.47 16.74 17.97
C ALA A 8 3.11 15.71 16.88
N TYR A 9 3.83 15.74 15.76
CA TYR A 9 3.65 14.80 14.67
C TYR A 9 4.16 13.39 15.04
N PHE A 10 5.43 13.27 15.42
CA PHE A 10 6.09 11.98 15.65
C PHE A 10 5.75 11.31 16.98
N TYR A 11 5.19 12.04 17.95
CA TYR A 11 4.95 11.49 19.27
C TYR A 11 3.48 11.51 19.67
N GLU A 12 3.09 10.49 20.43
CA GLU A 12 1.85 10.41 21.18
C GLU A 12 2.15 10.79 22.63
N ASN A 13 1.35 11.68 23.22
CA ASN A 13 1.51 12.09 24.62
C ASN A 13 0.77 11.08 25.51
N LEU A 14 1.52 10.39 26.38
CA LEU A 14 0.98 9.38 27.31
C LEU A 14 0.59 9.96 28.67
N GLY A 15 0.66 11.28 28.85
CA GLY A 15 0.49 11.97 30.13
C GLY A 15 1.76 11.95 30.99
N GLN A 16 1.75 12.74 32.06
CA GLN A 16 2.84 12.82 33.07
C GLN A 16 4.23 13.09 32.47
N GLY A 17 4.29 13.85 31.37
CA GLY A 17 5.55 14.11 30.68
C GLY A 17 6.15 12.89 29.99
N ARG A 18 5.38 11.87 29.61
CA ARG A 18 5.85 10.74 28.79
C ARG A 18 5.31 10.84 27.36
N TYR A 19 6.17 10.50 26.42
CA TYR A 19 5.87 10.53 25.00
C TYR A 19 6.28 9.21 24.34
N ARG A 20 5.42 8.66 23.50
CA ARG A 20 5.70 7.47 22.71
C ARG A 20 5.98 7.85 21.27
N CYS A 21 7.14 7.44 20.74
CA CYS A 21 7.45 7.63 19.32
C CYS A 21 6.51 6.76 18.50
N LYS A 22 5.75 7.35 17.58
CA LYS A 22 4.80 6.63 16.71
C LYS A 22 5.51 5.77 15.66
N GLN A 23 6.80 6.05 15.37
CA GLN A 23 7.57 5.32 14.36
C GLN A 23 8.27 4.07 14.89
N CYS A 24 8.82 4.09 16.11
CA CYS A 24 9.49 2.92 16.71
C CYS A 24 8.85 2.41 18.01
N GLY A 25 7.76 3.04 18.47
CA GLY A 25 7.09 2.67 19.73
C GLY A 25 7.87 3.02 21.01
N SER A 26 9.08 3.57 20.92
CA SER A 26 9.91 3.88 22.09
C SER A 26 9.29 4.97 22.95
N GLU A 27 9.19 4.71 24.26
CA GLU A 27 8.74 5.71 25.23
C GLU A 27 9.92 6.57 25.73
N ARG A 28 9.67 7.88 25.86
CA ARG A 28 10.64 8.88 26.30
C ARG A 28 10.01 9.79 27.35
N LYS A 29 10.72 10.02 28.44
CA LYS A 29 10.37 11.07 29.40
C LYS A 29 10.77 12.42 28.84
N TYR A 30 9.82 13.35 28.82
CA TYR A 30 10.04 14.76 28.57
C TYR A 30 10.77 15.37 29.75
N ILE A 31 11.89 16.02 29.46
CA ILE A 31 12.70 16.70 30.45
C ILE A 31 12.27 18.16 30.39
N THR A 32 11.61 18.63 31.45
CA THR A 32 11.02 19.97 31.51
C THR A 32 12.03 21.10 31.31
N ASN A 33 13.31 20.87 31.60
CA ASN A 33 14.37 21.88 31.54
C ASN A 33 15.09 22.00 30.18
N THR A 34 14.88 21.08 29.22
CA THR A 34 15.60 21.10 27.93
C THR A 34 14.73 21.39 26.71
N GLY A 35 13.41 21.53 26.91
CA GLY A 35 12.45 21.67 25.82
C GLY A 35 12.32 20.39 24.98
N TYR A 36 11.99 20.52 23.69
CA TYR A 36 11.80 19.38 22.76
C TYR A 36 13.10 18.71 22.27
N SER A 37 14.26 19.21 22.70
CA SER A 37 15.57 18.79 22.19
C SER A 37 15.88 17.31 22.44
N ASN A 38 15.38 16.72 23.53
CA ASN A 38 15.54 15.31 23.84
C ASN A 38 14.74 14.38 22.88
N LEU A 39 13.54 14.79 22.51
CA LEU A 39 12.68 14.08 21.56
C LEU A 39 13.23 14.22 20.14
N ILE A 40 13.65 15.43 19.75
CA ILE A 40 14.33 15.65 18.46
C ILE A 40 15.65 14.87 18.38
N GLY A 41 16.41 14.81 19.47
CA GLY A 41 17.64 14.00 19.55
C GLY A 41 17.37 12.51 19.35
N HIS A 42 16.24 11.99 19.83
CA HIS A 42 15.84 10.62 19.50
C HIS A 42 15.57 10.45 18.00
N LEU A 43 14.81 11.36 17.38
CA LEU A 43 14.53 11.30 15.95
C LEU A 43 15.81 11.35 15.14
N ALA A 44 16.72 12.27 15.44
CA ALA A 44 18.00 12.41 14.74
C ALA A 44 18.92 11.17 14.85
N ASN A 45 18.80 10.39 15.93
CA ASN A 45 19.64 9.21 16.16
C ASN A 45 19.02 7.89 15.66
N LYS A 46 17.69 7.81 15.55
CA LYS A 46 16.97 6.56 15.24
C LYS A 46 16.16 6.62 13.95
N HIS A 47 15.92 7.81 13.42
CA HIS A 47 15.04 8.05 12.28
C HIS A 47 15.69 9.06 11.33
N ASP A 48 16.59 8.57 10.48
CA ASP A 48 17.19 9.38 9.42
C ASP A 48 16.11 9.95 8.50
N GLY A 49 16.33 11.18 8.02
CA GLY A 49 15.39 11.86 7.13
C GLY A 49 14.06 12.28 7.78
N PHE A 50 13.92 12.26 9.12
CA PHE A 50 12.65 12.63 9.78
C PHE A 50 12.16 14.04 9.43
N LYS A 51 13.07 14.98 9.14
CA LYS A 51 12.74 16.35 8.72
C LYS A 51 12.12 16.38 7.33
N ASP A 52 12.66 15.58 6.40
CA ASP A 52 12.16 15.48 5.03
C ASP A 52 10.82 14.76 5.00
N LEU A 53 10.66 13.72 5.82
CA LEU A 53 9.40 13.05 6.04
C LEU A 53 8.35 14.02 6.59
N TYR A 54 8.71 14.82 7.59
CA TYR A 54 7.83 15.86 8.12
C TYR A 54 7.51 16.93 7.07
N ALA A 55 8.46 17.38 6.25
CA ALA A 55 8.21 18.40 5.23
C ALA A 55 7.30 17.87 4.10
N THR A 56 7.52 16.63 3.67
CA THR A 56 6.74 15.96 2.62
C THR A 56 5.32 15.67 3.07
N LEU A 57 5.16 15.19 4.31
CA LEU A 57 3.83 14.99 4.90
C LEU A 57 3.26 16.33 5.36
N SER A 58 4.10 17.35 5.60
CA SER A 58 3.87 18.78 5.86
C SER A 58 2.87 19.44 4.90
N SER A 59 3.15 19.21 3.62
CA SER A 59 2.45 19.80 2.49
C SER A 59 1.07 19.14 2.27
N LYS A 60 0.10 19.97 1.89
CA LYS A 60 -1.34 19.78 2.10
C LYS A 60 -2.05 18.66 1.30
N ASP A 61 -1.34 17.75 0.61
CA ASP A 61 -1.98 16.85 -0.37
C ASP A 61 -1.63 15.36 -0.26
N SER A 62 -1.23 14.87 0.92
CA SER A 62 -0.97 13.43 1.06
C SER A 62 -2.08 12.71 1.83
N THR A 63 -2.85 11.89 1.10
CA THR A 63 -3.70 10.81 1.64
C THR A 63 -2.96 9.92 2.63
N LEU A 64 -1.62 9.90 2.60
CA LEU A 64 -0.73 9.23 3.56
C LEU A 64 -0.79 9.79 4.99
N ARG A 65 -1.13 11.07 5.20
CA ARG A 65 -1.34 11.62 6.56
C ARG A 65 -2.41 10.85 7.32
N ASP A 66 -3.48 10.47 6.64
CA ASP A 66 -4.63 9.78 7.22
C ASP A 66 -4.27 8.36 7.69
N PHE A 67 -3.21 7.76 7.12
CA PHE A 67 -2.72 6.44 7.50
C PHE A 67 -1.73 6.46 8.68
N GLY A 68 -1.24 7.64 9.09
CA GLY A 68 -0.29 7.78 10.19
C GLY A 68 1.06 7.11 9.94
N PHE A 69 1.69 6.62 11.00
CA PHE A 69 2.95 5.87 10.90
C PHE A 69 2.66 4.41 10.54
N VAL A 70 3.24 3.96 9.42
CA VAL A 70 3.13 2.58 8.96
C VAL A 70 4.09 1.71 9.78
N SER A 71 3.61 0.59 10.33
CA SER A 71 4.49 -0.34 11.05
C SER A 71 5.53 -0.94 10.12
N GLU A 72 6.72 -1.25 10.67
CA GLU A 72 7.80 -1.92 9.93
C GLU A 72 7.29 -3.21 9.26
N GLU A 73 6.45 -3.97 9.96
CA GLU A 73 5.79 -5.16 9.44
C GLU A 73 4.92 -4.87 8.19
N THR A 74 4.13 -3.80 8.22
CA THR A 74 3.29 -3.41 7.08
C THR A 74 4.13 -2.96 5.90
N SER A 75 5.22 -2.22 6.16
CA SER A 75 6.19 -1.82 5.15
C SER A 75 6.82 -3.04 4.47
N HIS A 76 7.29 -4.01 5.26
CA HIS A 76 7.89 -5.24 4.74
C HIS A 76 6.92 -6.08 3.89
N ARG A 77 5.67 -6.22 4.33
CA ARG A 77 4.62 -6.88 3.52
C ARG A 77 4.39 -6.15 2.20
N PHE A 78 4.35 -4.81 2.22
CA PHE A 78 4.18 -4.02 1.00
C PHE A 78 5.34 -4.22 0.02
N GLN A 79 6.58 -4.25 0.53
CA GLN A 79 7.74 -4.49 -0.33
C GLN A 79 7.73 -5.90 -0.93
N GLY A 80 7.34 -6.92 -0.16
CA GLY A 80 7.11 -8.27 -0.69
C GLY A 80 6.03 -8.31 -1.78
N MET A 81 4.95 -7.53 -1.65
CA MET A 81 3.94 -7.43 -2.71
C MET A 81 4.48 -6.74 -3.97
N ARG A 82 5.22 -5.64 -3.81
CA ARG A 82 5.87 -4.96 -4.95
C ARG A 82 6.80 -5.88 -5.69
N TRP A 83 7.58 -6.70 -4.97
CA TRP A 83 8.43 -7.72 -5.58
C TRP A 83 7.65 -8.68 -6.46
N VAL A 84 6.60 -9.31 -5.92
CA VAL A 84 5.79 -10.27 -6.67
C VAL A 84 5.14 -9.61 -7.89
N VAL A 85 4.55 -8.43 -7.72
CA VAL A 85 3.76 -7.76 -8.77
C VAL A 85 4.65 -7.07 -9.81
N GLU A 86 5.59 -6.22 -9.40
CA GLU A 86 6.40 -5.40 -10.33
C GLU A 86 7.45 -6.22 -11.08
N ARG A 87 7.96 -7.31 -10.49
CA ARG A 87 8.90 -8.23 -11.15
C ARG A 87 8.23 -9.45 -11.79
N ASN A 88 6.91 -9.59 -11.63
CA ASN A 88 6.17 -10.77 -12.09
C ASN A 88 6.75 -12.10 -11.55
N MET A 89 7.11 -12.12 -10.27
CA MET A 89 7.68 -13.32 -9.63
C MET A 89 6.57 -14.26 -9.15
N PRO A 90 6.80 -15.59 -9.11
CA PRO A 90 5.88 -16.52 -8.46
C PRO A 90 5.65 -16.14 -7.01
N LEU A 91 4.43 -16.28 -6.52
CA LEU A 91 4.11 -16.01 -5.11
C LEU A 91 4.91 -16.89 -4.14
N SER A 92 5.30 -18.10 -4.57
CA SER A 92 6.15 -19.01 -3.79
C SER A 92 7.56 -18.46 -3.53
N GLU A 93 8.03 -17.45 -4.28
CA GLU A 93 9.34 -16.84 -4.07
C GLU A 93 9.47 -16.16 -2.71
N VAL A 94 8.36 -15.72 -2.11
CA VAL A 94 8.39 -15.15 -0.77
C VAL A 94 8.51 -16.20 0.34
N ASP A 95 8.31 -17.48 0.01
CA ASP A 95 8.62 -18.61 0.89
C ASP A 95 10.04 -19.18 0.63
N ASN A 96 10.72 -18.76 -0.43
CA ASN A 96 12.05 -19.26 -0.77
C ASN A 96 13.08 -18.76 0.24
N GLU A 97 13.83 -19.68 0.86
CA GLU A 97 14.79 -19.36 1.91
C GLU A 97 15.92 -18.44 1.42
N LEU A 98 16.46 -18.68 0.23
CA LEU A 98 17.51 -17.84 -0.35
C LEU A 98 16.98 -16.43 -0.60
N THR A 99 15.83 -16.30 -1.26
CA THR A 99 15.16 -15.02 -1.50
C THR A 99 14.88 -14.28 -0.18
N CYS A 100 14.40 -14.98 0.85
CA CYS A 100 14.18 -14.40 2.17
C CYS A 100 15.50 -13.93 2.81
N SER A 101 16.56 -14.73 2.75
CA SER A 101 17.85 -14.41 3.38
C SER A 101 18.54 -13.19 2.79
N VAL A 102 18.35 -12.93 1.50
CA VAL A 102 18.96 -11.78 0.80
C VAL A 102 18.02 -10.59 0.71
N SER A 103 16.73 -10.77 1.05
CA SER A 103 15.77 -9.69 1.08
C SER A 103 15.93 -8.81 2.31
N SER A 104 15.76 -7.50 2.15
CA SER A 104 15.79 -6.56 3.27
C SER A 104 14.49 -6.54 4.08
N TRP A 105 13.46 -7.28 3.65
CA TRP A 105 12.18 -7.37 4.36
C TRP A 105 12.11 -8.64 5.21
N ARG A 106 11.27 -8.62 6.25
CA ARG A 106 10.96 -9.84 7.02
C ARG A 106 10.34 -10.89 6.09
N SER A 107 10.70 -12.15 6.32
CA SER A 107 10.02 -13.28 5.67
C SER A 107 8.52 -13.23 5.95
N VAL A 108 7.73 -13.32 4.90
CA VAL A 108 6.26 -13.35 4.93
C VAL A 108 5.83 -14.53 4.08
N SER A 109 4.97 -15.40 4.63
CA SER A 109 4.51 -16.53 3.85
C SER A 109 3.66 -16.11 2.67
N SER A 110 3.73 -16.85 1.56
CA SER A 110 2.90 -16.64 0.37
C SER A 110 1.43 -16.51 0.72
N ARG A 111 0.93 -17.34 1.65
CA ARG A 111 -0.45 -17.31 2.13
C ARG A 111 -0.83 -15.97 2.76
N VAL A 112 0.03 -15.42 3.62
CA VAL A 112 -0.21 -14.13 4.29
C VAL A 112 -0.14 -12.98 3.28
N LEU A 113 0.82 -13.05 2.36
CA LEU A 113 0.97 -12.06 1.30
C LEU A 113 -0.26 -12.04 0.38
N LEU A 114 -0.74 -13.21 -0.04
CA LEU A 114 -1.94 -13.35 -0.86
C LEU A 114 -3.19 -12.78 -0.19
N ASN A 115 -3.39 -13.08 1.09
CA ASN A 115 -4.50 -12.51 1.85
C ASN A 115 -4.41 -10.98 1.91
N SER A 116 -3.20 -10.44 2.09
CA SER A 116 -2.97 -8.99 2.06
C SER A 116 -3.30 -8.40 0.69
N MET A 117 -2.92 -9.06 -0.41
CA MET A 117 -3.24 -8.64 -1.77
C MET A 117 -4.76 -8.65 -2.02
N HIS A 118 -5.49 -9.65 -1.52
CA HIS A 118 -6.95 -9.68 -1.59
C HIS A 118 -7.59 -8.52 -0.81
N ASP A 119 -7.09 -8.20 0.38
CA ASP A 119 -7.62 -7.10 1.17
C ASP A 119 -7.33 -5.74 0.53
N ILE A 120 -6.16 -5.58 -0.10
CA ILE A 120 -5.85 -4.40 -0.90
C ILE A 120 -6.79 -4.30 -2.10
N ALA A 121 -7.02 -5.39 -2.84
CA ALA A 121 -7.94 -5.39 -3.97
C ALA A 121 -9.35 -4.94 -3.55
N LYS A 122 -9.86 -5.42 -2.41
CA LYS A 122 -11.14 -4.96 -1.85
C LYS A 122 -11.13 -3.47 -1.48
N LYS A 123 -10.03 -2.98 -0.89
CA LYS A 123 -9.88 -1.57 -0.50
C LYS A 123 -9.78 -0.65 -1.71
N VAL A 124 -9.07 -1.07 -2.76
CA VAL A 124 -8.95 -0.34 -4.04
C VAL A 124 -10.25 -0.38 -4.84
N GLY A 125 -11.07 -1.42 -4.66
CA GLY A 125 -12.39 -1.52 -5.29
C GLY A 125 -13.33 -0.36 -4.93
N LYS A 126 -13.32 0.12 -3.69
CA LYS A 126 -14.19 1.23 -3.25
C LYS A 126 -13.92 2.58 -3.95
N PRO A 127 -12.69 3.11 -3.98
CA PRO A 127 -12.40 4.33 -4.74
C PRO A 127 -12.55 4.11 -6.24
N LEU A 128 -12.28 2.89 -6.74
CA LEU A 128 -12.53 2.55 -8.14
C LEU A 128 -14.03 2.64 -8.48
N GLU A 129 -14.91 2.10 -7.66
CA GLU A 129 -16.36 2.20 -7.84
C GLU A 129 -16.82 3.67 -7.91
N LYS A 130 -16.27 4.52 -7.02
CA LYS A 130 -16.52 5.96 -7.08
C LYS A 130 -15.98 6.61 -8.36
N ALA A 131 -14.83 6.17 -8.85
CA ALA A 131 -14.20 6.69 -10.06
C ALA A 131 -14.92 6.25 -11.35
N LEU A 132 -15.45 5.03 -11.38
CA LEU A 132 -16.27 4.53 -12.50
C LEU A 132 -17.58 5.29 -12.62
N GLY A 133 -18.13 5.77 -11.49
CA GLY A 133 -19.37 6.52 -11.47
C GLY A 133 -20.56 5.71 -12.03
N SER A 134 -21.54 6.41 -12.59
CA SER A 134 -22.77 5.79 -13.12
C SER A 134 -22.63 5.26 -14.54
N CYS A 135 -21.58 5.63 -15.28
CA CYS A 135 -21.44 5.32 -16.69
C CYS A 135 -20.00 4.91 -17.02
N PHE A 136 -19.82 3.64 -17.32
CA PHE A 136 -18.59 3.07 -17.86
C PHE A 136 -18.94 1.97 -18.85
N ALA A 137 -18.04 1.69 -19.78
CA ALA A 137 -18.16 0.57 -20.70
C ALA A 137 -17.38 -0.64 -20.19
N LEU A 138 -17.86 -1.83 -20.51
CA LEU A 138 -17.12 -3.08 -20.28
C LEU A 138 -16.48 -3.54 -21.58
N MET A 139 -15.17 -3.73 -21.56
CA MET A 139 -14.42 -4.31 -22.67
C MET A 139 -13.93 -5.71 -22.29
N PHE A 140 -14.13 -6.67 -23.17
CA PHE A 140 -13.65 -8.03 -22.98
C PHE A 140 -12.54 -8.31 -23.99
N ASP A 141 -11.37 -8.74 -23.50
CA ASP A 141 -10.28 -9.21 -24.32
C ASP A 141 -10.07 -10.71 -24.07
N GLY A 142 -10.07 -11.49 -25.14
CA GLY A 142 -10.03 -12.95 -25.07
C GLY A 142 -8.84 -13.50 -25.84
N TRP A 143 -8.04 -14.34 -25.18
CA TRP A 143 -6.91 -15.03 -25.82
C TRP A 143 -6.85 -16.49 -25.39
N SER A 144 -6.06 -17.28 -26.12
CA SER A 144 -5.79 -18.68 -25.80
C SER A 144 -4.29 -18.89 -25.64
N HIS A 145 -3.90 -19.71 -24.66
CA HIS A 145 -2.53 -20.19 -24.52
C HIS A 145 -2.54 -21.69 -24.22
N GLY A 146 -2.10 -22.49 -25.19
CA GLY A 146 -2.23 -23.95 -25.14
C GLY A 146 -3.71 -24.39 -25.08
N PRO A 147 -4.09 -25.30 -24.17
CA PRO A 147 -5.48 -25.75 -24.02
C PRO A 147 -6.37 -24.75 -23.24
N MET A 148 -5.80 -23.64 -22.77
CA MET A 148 -6.46 -22.71 -21.86
C MET A 148 -6.99 -21.49 -22.60
N TYR A 149 -8.23 -21.09 -22.29
CA TYR A 149 -8.83 -19.86 -22.77
C TYR A 149 -8.92 -18.85 -21.63
N TYR A 150 -8.54 -17.62 -21.92
CA TYR A 150 -8.51 -16.51 -20.99
C TYR A 150 -9.45 -15.43 -21.47
N VAL A 151 -10.14 -14.79 -20.53
CA VAL A 151 -10.92 -13.59 -20.79
C VAL A 151 -10.58 -12.57 -19.73
N ALA A 152 -10.02 -11.44 -20.14
CA ALA A 152 -9.88 -10.25 -19.32
C ALA A 152 -11.11 -9.37 -19.50
N ALA A 153 -11.66 -8.89 -18.39
CA ALA A 153 -12.72 -7.88 -18.36
C ALA A 153 -12.11 -6.56 -17.88
N TYR A 154 -12.28 -5.52 -18.67
CA TYR A 154 -11.84 -4.16 -18.38
C TYR A 154 -13.04 -3.23 -18.22
N ALA A 155 -12.96 -2.32 -17.27
CA ALA A 155 -13.78 -1.10 -17.29
C ALA A 155 -13.07 -0.05 -18.13
N VAL A 156 -13.82 0.59 -19.02
CA VAL A 156 -13.39 1.72 -19.84
C VAL A 156 -14.25 2.91 -19.47
N PHE A 157 -13.63 3.98 -18.97
CA PHE A 157 -14.32 5.16 -18.47
C PHE A 157 -13.48 6.41 -18.72
N GLU A 158 -14.14 7.56 -18.76
CA GLU A 158 -13.46 8.85 -18.84
C GLU A 158 -13.19 9.36 -17.43
N ALA A 159 -11.95 9.72 -17.14
CA ALA A 159 -11.58 10.43 -15.92
C ALA A 159 -10.50 11.46 -16.22
N ASP A 160 -10.71 12.69 -15.74
CA ASP A 160 -9.81 13.82 -15.96
C ASP A 160 -9.58 14.16 -17.45
N GLY A 161 -10.61 13.98 -18.30
CA GLY A 161 -10.53 14.23 -19.74
C GLY A 161 -9.75 13.18 -20.53
N ALA A 162 -9.37 12.07 -19.90
CA ALA A 162 -8.68 10.95 -20.55
C ALA A 162 -9.46 9.64 -20.37
N VAL A 163 -9.49 8.82 -21.42
CA VAL A 163 -10.03 7.46 -21.34
C VAL A 163 -9.06 6.59 -20.55
N LYS A 164 -9.54 5.99 -19.46
CA LYS A 164 -8.80 5.06 -18.62
C LYS A 164 -9.34 3.64 -18.83
N LEU A 165 -8.42 2.68 -18.91
CA LEU A 165 -8.71 1.25 -18.93
C LEU A 165 -8.28 0.63 -17.61
N GLN A 166 -9.22 0.04 -16.89
CA GLN A 166 -8.94 -0.65 -15.63
C GLN A 166 -9.32 -2.13 -15.75
N LEU A 167 -8.34 -3.02 -15.55
CA LEU A 167 -8.61 -4.46 -15.46
C LEU A 167 -9.43 -4.74 -14.20
N LEU A 168 -10.58 -5.39 -14.38
CA LEU A 168 -11.49 -5.78 -13.30
C LEU A 168 -11.31 -7.25 -12.91
N ALA A 169 -11.16 -8.12 -13.91
CA ALA A 169 -11.05 -9.55 -13.70
C ALA A 169 -10.29 -10.21 -14.84
N LEU A 170 -9.57 -11.28 -14.50
CA LEU A 170 -9.00 -12.22 -15.45
C LEU A 170 -9.56 -13.60 -15.14
N CYS A 171 -10.31 -14.17 -16.09
CA CYS A 171 -10.95 -15.46 -15.92
C CYS A 171 -10.31 -16.53 -16.80
N LEU A 172 -10.10 -17.70 -16.22
CA LEU A 172 -9.77 -18.94 -16.92
C LEU A 172 -11.09 -19.64 -17.32
N ARG A 173 -11.31 -19.95 -18.60
CA ARG A 173 -12.42 -20.81 -19.03
C ARG A 173 -11.91 -22.12 -19.61
N PHE A 174 -12.39 -23.23 -19.03
CA PHE A 174 -12.11 -24.58 -19.52
C PHE A 174 -13.01 -25.04 -20.68
N LYS A 175 -14.17 -24.38 -20.94
CA LYS A 175 -15.04 -24.68 -22.09
C LYS A 175 -15.78 -23.45 -22.60
N MET A 176 -15.72 -23.23 -23.91
CA MET A 176 -16.53 -22.23 -24.63
C MET A 176 -17.92 -22.82 -24.90
N VAL A 177 -18.90 -22.58 -24.03
CA VAL A 177 -20.31 -22.67 -24.46
C VAL A 177 -20.62 -21.35 -25.15
N ARG A 178 -20.55 -21.33 -26.49
CA ARG A 178 -21.00 -20.20 -27.31
C ARG A 178 -22.49 -19.96 -27.04
N LYS A 179 -22.80 -18.88 -26.33
CA LYS A 179 -24.02 -18.06 -26.50
C LYS A 179 -23.86 -16.80 -25.65
N MET A 180 -23.39 -15.72 -26.26
CA MET A 180 -23.64 -14.37 -25.76
C MET A 180 -24.29 -13.61 -26.91
N LEU A 181 -25.62 -13.68 -26.96
CA LEU A 181 -26.45 -12.84 -27.82
C LEU A 181 -26.71 -11.56 -27.00
N ILE A 182 -25.94 -10.51 -27.24
CA ILE A 182 -26.33 -9.17 -26.77
C ILE A 182 -27.17 -8.59 -27.91
N ARG A 183 -28.49 -8.58 -27.73
CA ARG A 183 -29.38 -7.74 -28.55
C ARG A 183 -29.29 -6.32 -27.97
N THR A 184 -28.90 -5.38 -28.83
CA THR A 184 -29.07 -3.93 -28.65
C THR A 184 -30.55 -3.58 -28.55
#